data_AF-A0A853CUB5-F1
#
_entry.id   AF-A0A853CUB5-F1
#
_cell.length_a   1.000
_cell.length_b   1.000
_cell.length_c   1.000
_cell.angle_alpha   90.00
_cell.angle_beta   90.00
_cell.angle_gamma   90.00
#
_symmetry.space_group_name_H-M   'P 1'
#
loop_
_entity.id
_entity.type
_entity.pdbx_description
1 polymer ?
#
loop_
_entity_poly.entity_id
_entity_poly.type
_entity_poly.pdbx_seq_one_letter_code
_entity_poly.pdbx_strand_id
1 'polypeptide(L)'
;MQWWNDFVDWLNSSAAQPAVFNAAVLAIAVIVSGLLAAWIARGALRGLLSRTDRQQKASAIAALVDAATEASVWNSLTPAEQVLSDRAVGQADILVRLLPIKGAGVAANWAGHQLAEMKRASATFGYQLDPAIAEFRDRLIEWQNKPGRARRIFQSDLERWRFESADPSTSLVAQQDAWVAQQHHEQYATPAAAPEAAAPAAEAAVPAPQYARQTGAPAAPAAAEPSFAAVNYPTEAATNDAAPLPVSAFAAAGDENDTTPNPRFGQPVG
;
A
#
# COMPACT_ATOMS: atom_id res chain seq x y z
N MET A 1 33.27 -32.73 -49.85
CA MET A 1 32.32 -33.83 -49.65
C MET A 1 32.96 -35.03 -48.97
N GLN A 2 34.21 -35.40 -49.28
CA GLN A 2 34.94 -36.47 -48.55
C GLN A 2 35.04 -36.23 -47.03
N TRP A 3 35.40 -35.02 -46.59
CA TRP A 3 35.51 -34.70 -45.16
C TRP A 3 34.24 -34.97 -44.33
N TRP A 4 33.06 -34.86 -44.96
CA TRP A 4 31.79 -35.15 -44.32
C TRP A 4 31.58 -36.66 -44.16
N ASN A 5 31.91 -37.43 -45.18
CA ASN A 5 31.84 -38.90 -45.11
C ASN A 5 32.87 -39.45 -44.11
N ASP A 6 34.11 -38.95 -44.12
CA ASP A 6 35.16 -39.37 -43.19
C ASP A 6 34.76 -39.11 -41.73
N PHE A 7 34.07 -37.99 -41.47
CA PHE A 7 33.52 -37.67 -40.16
C PHE A 7 32.40 -38.64 -39.74
N VAL A 8 31.45 -38.94 -40.64
CA VAL A 8 30.35 -39.88 -40.38
C VAL A 8 30.86 -41.31 -40.17
N ASP A 9 31.87 -41.72 -40.94
CA ASP A 9 32.50 -43.04 -40.83
C ASP A 9 33.27 -43.18 -39.51
N TRP A 10 34.01 -42.14 -39.10
CA TRP A 10 34.64 -42.09 -37.79
C TRP A 10 33.60 -42.15 -36.66
N LEU A 11 32.52 -41.37 -36.76
CA LEU A 11 31.46 -41.30 -35.73
C LEU A 11 30.77 -42.65 -35.50
N ASN A 12 30.66 -43.46 -36.56
CA ASN A 12 30.12 -44.83 -36.50
C ASN A 12 31.16 -45.91 -36.18
N SER A 13 32.45 -45.55 -36.09
CA SER A 13 33.52 -46.50 -35.76
C SER A 13 33.48 -46.92 -34.28
N SER A 14 33.89 -48.15 -33.99
CA SER A 14 33.97 -48.69 -32.62
C SER A 14 34.95 -47.93 -31.72
N ALA A 15 35.97 -47.29 -32.28
CA ALA A 15 36.94 -46.47 -31.54
C ALA A 15 36.36 -45.13 -31.06
N ALA A 16 35.36 -44.57 -31.77
CA ALA A 16 34.72 -43.30 -31.41
C ALA A 16 33.60 -43.45 -30.37
N GLN A 17 33.06 -44.67 -30.18
CA GLN A 17 31.93 -44.91 -29.27
C GLN A 17 32.12 -44.33 -27.85
N PRO A 18 33.29 -44.47 -27.18
CA PRO A 18 33.48 -43.87 -25.85
C PRO A 18 33.44 -42.34 -25.87
N ALA A 19 34.00 -41.71 -26.91
CA ALA A 19 34.02 -40.26 -27.06
C ALA A 19 32.62 -39.70 -27.36
N VAL A 20 31.87 -40.36 -28.26
CA VAL A 20 30.49 -40.01 -28.58
C VAL A 20 29.58 -40.17 -27.36
N PHE A 21 29.75 -41.26 -26.60
CA PHE A 21 29.00 -41.47 -25.36
C PHE A 21 29.29 -40.36 -24.34
N ASN A 22 30.55 -40.03 -24.08
CA ASN A 22 30.90 -38.95 -23.15
C ASN A 22 30.35 -37.59 -23.61
N ALA A 23 30.43 -37.28 -24.91
CA ALA A 23 29.86 -36.06 -25.46
C ALA A 23 28.33 -36.02 -25.31
N ALA A 24 27.65 -37.13 -25.55
CA ALA A 24 26.20 -37.25 -25.35
C ALA A 24 25.81 -37.09 -23.88
N VAL A 25 26.55 -37.71 -22.95
CA VAL A 25 26.32 -37.57 -21.51
C VAL A 25 26.53 -36.13 -21.06
N LEU A 26 27.58 -35.44 -21.54
CA LEU A 26 27.80 -34.02 -21.25
C LEU A 26 26.67 -33.15 -21.81
N ALA A 27 26.23 -33.40 -23.05
CA ALA A 27 25.11 -32.66 -23.64
C ALA A 27 23.83 -32.83 -22.82
N ILE A 28 23.51 -34.06 -22.41
CA ILE A 28 22.34 -34.35 -21.56
C ILE A 28 22.50 -33.69 -20.19
N ALA A 29 23.68 -33.75 -19.57
CA ALA A 29 23.94 -33.12 -18.28
C ALA A 29 23.71 -31.60 -18.33
N VAL A 30 24.19 -30.94 -19.39
CA VAL A 30 23.97 -29.50 -19.61
C VAL A 30 22.49 -29.19 -19.81
N ILE A 31 21.78 -29.97 -20.63
CA ILE A 31 20.35 -29.79 -20.88
C ILE A 31 19.54 -29.96 -19.59
N VAL A 32 19.79 -31.02 -18.83
CA VAL A 32 19.09 -31.31 -17.57
C VAL A 32 19.40 -30.26 -16.52
N SER A 33 20.67 -29.85 -16.39
CA SER A 33 21.07 -28.77 -15.49
C SER A 33 20.37 -27.46 -15.84
N GLY A 34 20.33 -27.09 -17.13
CA GLY A 34 19.63 -25.89 -17.60
C GLY A 34 18.12 -25.94 -17.35
N LEU A 35 17.48 -27.09 -17.59
CA LEU A 35 16.05 -27.30 -17.30
C LEU A 35 15.76 -27.16 -15.81
N LEU A 36 16.59 -27.76 -14.96
CA LEU A 36 16.43 -27.70 -13.51
C LEU A 36 16.62 -26.27 -12.99
N ALA A 37 17.65 -25.57 -13.46
CA ALA A 37 17.89 -24.18 -13.13
C ALA A 37 16.72 -23.28 -13.55
N ALA A 38 16.20 -23.45 -14.77
CA ALA A 38 15.04 -22.70 -15.26
C ALA A 38 13.78 -22.97 -14.41
N TRP A 39 13.58 -24.21 -13.95
CA TRP A 39 12.43 -24.56 -13.13
C TRP A 39 12.49 -23.92 -11.74
N ILE A 40 13.66 -23.94 -11.09
CA ILE A 40 13.91 -23.27 -9.80
C ILE A 40 13.73 -21.75 -9.95
N ALA A 41 14.32 -21.15 -10.99
CA ALA A 41 14.19 -19.72 -11.26
C ALA A 41 12.73 -19.30 -11.45
N ARG A 42 11.94 -20.09 -12.19
CA ARG A 42 10.50 -19.82 -12.39
C ARG A 42 9.71 -19.93 -11.09
N GLY A 43 10.05 -20.90 -10.23
CA GLY A 43 9.45 -21.05 -8.91
C GLY A 43 9.74 -19.86 -8.00
N ALA A 44 11.02 -19.45 -7.93
CA ALA A 44 11.46 -18.30 -7.14
C ALA A 44 10.78 -17.00 -7.61
N LEU A 45 10.71 -16.76 -8.92
CA LEU A 45 10.09 -15.57 -9.48
C LEU A 45 8.60 -15.50 -9.15
N ARG A 46 7.86 -16.60 -9.33
CA ARG A 46 6.44 -16.67 -8.91
C ARG A 46 6.26 -16.43 -7.41
N GLY A 47 7.15 -16.98 -6.59
CA GLY A 47 7.18 -16.76 -5.15
C GLY A 47 7.32 -15.27 -4.81
N LEU A 48 8.32 -14.60 -5.41
CA LEU A 48 8.58 -13.17 -5.23
C LEU A 48 7.39 -12.32 -5.67
N LEU A 49 6.85 -12.53 -6.88
CA LEU A 49 5.68 -11.79 -7.35
C LEU A 49 4.49 -11.93 -6.40
N SER A 50 4.23 -13.15 -5.90
CA SER A 50 3.13 -13.38 -4.97
C SER A 50 3.32 -12.70 -3.60
N ARG A 51 4.58 -12.49 -3.17
CA ARG A 51 4.90 -11.77 -1.93
C ARG A 51 4.73 -10.27 -2.15
N THR A 52 5.25 -9.73 -3.25
CA THR A 52 5.10 -8.32 -3.62
C THR A 52 3.63 -7.94 -3.79
N ASP A 53 2.83 -8.77 -4.47
CA ASP A 53 1.39 -8.54 -4.64
C ASP A 53 0.65 -8.51 -3.29
N ARG A 54 0.96 -9.44 -2.38
CA ARG A 54 0.40 -9.42 -1.01
C ARG A 54 0.83 -8.18 -0.23
N GLN A 55 2.10 -7.77 -0.33
CA GLN A 55 2.63 -6.59 0.32
C GLN A 55 1.98 -5.30 -0.20
N GLN A 56 1.83 -5.14 -1.52
CA GLN A 56 1.17 -3.98 -2.12
C GLN A 56 -0.29 -3.85 -1.67
N LYS A 57 -1.01 -4.97 -1.59
CA LYS A 57 -2.39 -4.99 -1.08
C LYS A 57 -2.45 -4.59 0.40
N ALA A 58 -1.56 -5.15 1.22
CA ALA A 58 -1.50 -4.83 2.64
C ALA A 58 -1.12 -3.37 2.87
N SER A 59 -0.15 -2.82 2.12
CA SER A 59 0.27 -1.43 2.26
C SER A 59 -0.81 -0.45 1.83
N ALA A 60 -1.56 -0.75 0.75
CA ALA A 60 -2.66 0.10 0.31
C ALA A 60 -3.83 0.12 1.33
N ILE A 61 -4.17 -1.03 1.92
CA ILE A 61 -5.19 -1.10 2.98
C ILE A 61 -4.71 -0.38 4.23
N ALA A 62 -3.44 -0.58 4.64
CA ALA A 62 -2.86 0.13 5.77
C ALA A 62 -2.90 1.65 5.56
N ALA A 63 -2.52 2.13 4.37
CA ALA A 63 -2.58 3.55 4.03
C ALA A 63 -4.02 4.12 4.09
N LEU A 64 -5.03 3.36 3.64
CA LEU A 64 -6.43 3.78 3.78
C LEU A 64 -6.89 3.83 5.24
N VAL A 65 -6.49 2.87 6.07
CA VAL A 65 -6.88 2.81 7.49
C VAL A 65 -6.18 3.90 8.30
N ASP A 66 -4.93 4.20 7.97
CA ASP A 66 -4.18 5.32 8.52
C ASP A 66 -4.86 6.64 8.17
N ALA A 67 -5.19 6.83 6.90
CA ALA A 67 -5.97 7.99 6.43
C ALA A 67 -7.35 8.09 7.09
N ALA A 68 -8.03 6.96 7.38
CA ALA A 68 -9.29 6.95 8.12
C ALA A 68 -9.12 7.40 9.57
N THR A 69 -8.01 7.03 10.19
CA THR A 69 -7.67 7.44 11.55
C THR A 69 -7.45 8.96 11.59
N GLU A 70 -6.67 9.51 10.67
CA GLU A 70 -6.50 10.96 10.56
C GLU A 70 -7.81 11.70 10.22
N ALA A 71 -8.63 11.14 9.31
CA ALA A 71 -9.93 11.72 8.96
C ALA A 71 -10.87 11.79 10.16
N SER A 72 -10.83 10.79 11.05
CA SER A 72 -11.66 10.76 12.26
C SER A 72 -11.35 11.86 13.27
N VAL A 73 -10.14 12.41 13.24
CA VAL A 73 -9.69 13.51 14.09
C VAL A 73 -9.46 14.82 13.32
N TRP A 74 -9.93 14.91 12.08
CA TRP A 74 -9.60 16.02 11.17
C TRP A 74 -9.89 17.42 11.76
N ASN A 75 -10.99 17.56 12.52
CA ASN A 75 -11.37 18.84 13.13
C ASN A 75 -10.49 19.25 14.33
N SER A 76 -9.72 18.34 14.93
CA SER A 76 -8.75 18.67 15.99
C SER A 76 -7.34 18.93 15.46
N LEU A 77 -7.08 18.63 14.18
CA LEU A 77 -5.81 18.90 13.52
C LEU A 77 -5.65 20.40 13.22
N THR A 78 -4.40 20.87 13.24
CA THR A 78 -4.07 22.22 12.77
C THR A 78 -4.27 22.35 11.25
N PRO A 79 -4.45 23.57 10.71
CA PRO A 79 -4.63 23.74 9.25
C PRO A 79 -3.50 23.17 8.40
N ALA A 80 -2.25 23.19 8.90
CA ALA A 80 -1.11 22.59 8.21
C ALA A 80 -1.20 21.06 8.17
N GLU A 81 -1.62 20.43 9.27
CA GLU A 81 -1.83 18.98 9.36
C GLU A 81 -3.02 18.52 8.52
N GLN A 82 -4.08 19.33 8.42
CA GLN A 82 -5.23 19.04 7.55
C GLN A 82 -4.82 18.89 6.08
N VAL A 83 -3.93 19.75 5.58
CA VAL A 83 -3.42 19.66 4.19
C VAL A 83 -2.58 18.40 3.98
N LEU A 84 -1.78 18.01 4.99
CA LEU A 84 -1.01 16.77 4.93
C LEU A 84 -1.93 15.55 4.93
N SER A 85 -2.97 15.56 5.77
CA SER A 85 -3.96 14.50 5.83
C SER A 85 -4.75 14.35 4.53
N ASP A 86 -5.18 15.47 3.92
CA ASP A 86 -5.85 15.43 2.62
C ASP A 86 -4.93 14.87 1.50
N ARG A 87 -3.62 15.13 1.57
CA ARG A 87 -2.63 14.48 0.70
C ARG A 87 -2.49 12.99 0.98
N ALA A 88 -2.45 12.57 2.25
CA ALA A 88 -2.36 11.16 2.63
C ALA A 88 -3.57 10.37 2.12
N VAL A 89 -4.79 10.92 2.25
CA VAL A 89 -6.02 10.38 1.67
C VAL A 89 -5.90 10.23 0.15
N GLY A 90 -5.41 11.27 -0.55
CA GLY A 90 -5.21 11.22 -2.00
C GLY A 90 -4.19 10.17 -2.43
N GLN A 91 -3.08 10.02 -1.69
CA GLN A 91 -2.08 8.98 -1.94
C GLN A 91 -2.65 7.58 -1.72
N ALA A 92 -3.41 7.38 -0.64
CA ALA A 92 -4.06 6.10 -0.34
C ALA A 92 -5.07 5.70 -1.42
N ASP A 93 -5.90 6.64 -1.92
CA ASP A 93 -6.83 6.40 -3.02
C ASP A 93 -6.09 5.95 -4.30
N ILE A 94 -5.01 6.64 -4.67
CA ILE A 94 -4.19 6.27 -5.84
C ILE A 94 -3.63 4.85 -5.69
N LEU A 95 -3.05 4.53 -4.52
CA LEU A 95 -2.50 3.19 -4.26
C LEU A 95 -3.57 2.12 -4.45
N VAL A 96 -4.79 2.35 -3.96
CA VAL A 96 -5.91 1.40 -4.07
C VAL A 96 -6.34 1.22 -5.52
N ARG A 97 -6.44 2.31 -6.30
CA ARG A 97 -6.81 2.24 -7.72
C ARG A 97 -5.79 1.51 -8.58
N LEU A 98 -4.52 1.56 -8.21
CA LEU A 98 -3.43 0.87 -8.91
C LEU A 98 -3.33 -0.62 -8.56
N LEU A 99 -4.08 -1.10 -7.58
CA LEU A 99 -4.04 -2.52 -7.21
C LEU A 99 -4.59 -3.41 -8.33
N PRO A 100 -3.93 -4.55 -8.63
CA PRO A 100 -4.41 -5.54 -9.58
C PRO A 100 -5.52 -6.43 -8.96
N ILE A 101 -6.56 -5.80 -8.38
CA ILE A 101 -7.72 -6.47 -7.77
C ILE A 101 -9.00 -6.08 -8.49
N LYS A 102 -9.88 -7.06 -8.68
CA LYS A 102 -11.21 -6.84 -9.26
C LYS A 102 -12.01 -5.84 -8.40
N GLY A 103 -12.44 -4.76 -9.03
CA GLY A 103 -13.24 -3.75 -8.34
C GLY A 103 -12.44 -2.74 -7.51
N ALA A 104 -11.12 -2.65 -7.69
CA ALA A 104 -10.27 -1.63 -7.07
C ALA A 104 -10.85 -0.21 -7.15
N GLY A 105 -11.28 0.23 -8.35
CA GLY A 105 -11.91 1.55 -8.50
C GLY A 105 -13.24 1.72 -7.75
N VAL A 106 -14.02 0.65 -7.59
CA VAL A 106 -15.26 0.67 -6.79
C VAL A 106 -14.92 0.78 -5.30
N ALA A 107 -13.95 -0.02 -4.83
CA ALA A 107 -13.49 0.04 -3.45
C ALA A 107 -12.89 1.42 -3.12
N ALA A 108 -12.14 2.02 -4.05
CA ALA A 108 -11.60 3.37 -3.91
C ALA A 108 -12.72 4.43 -3.78
N ASN A 109 -13.73 4.39 -4.65
CA ASN A 109 -14.89 5.30 -4.55
C ASN A 109 -15.67 5.12 -3.24
N TRP A 110 -15.88 3.86 -2.83
CA TRP A 110 -16.55 3.53 -1.57
C TRP A 110 -15.74 4.03 -0.37
N ALA A 111 -14.42 3.82 -0.38
CA ALA A 111 -13.54 4.29 0.68
C ALA A 111 -13.48 5.82 0.74
N GLY A 112 -13.42 6.51 -0.40
CA GLY A 112 -13.47 7.97 -0.47
C GLY A 112 -14.75 8.53 0.17
N HIS A 113 -15.90 7.90 -0.05
CA HIS A 113 -17.14 8.31 0.61
C HIS A 113 -17.10 8.06 2.13
N GLN A 114 -16.64 6.90 2.59
CA GLN A 114 -16.51 6.62 4.03
C GLN A 114 -15.54 7.56 4.73
N LEU A 115 -14.42 7.91 4.08
CA LEU A 115 -13.45 8.88 4.61
C LEU A 115 -14.07 10.28 4.72
N ALA A 116 -14.87 10.69 3.72
CA ALA A 116 -15.59 11.96 3.77
C ALA A 116 -16.63 11.98 4.92
N GLU A 117 -17.35 10.88 5.12
CA GLU A 117 -18.30 10.75 6.24
C GLU A 117 -17.60 10.75 7.59
N MET A 118 -16.48 10.04 7.75
CA MET A 118 -15.65 10.09 8.96
C MET A 118 -15.13 11.50 9.23
N LYS A 119 -14.65 12.19 8.19
CA LYS A 119 -14.20 13.59 8.26
C LYS A 119 -15.33 14.51 8.71
N ARG A 120 -16.54 14.34 8.18
CA ARG A 120 -17.73 15.10 8.60
C ARG A 120 -18.13 14.78 10.04
N ALA A 121 -18.11 13.50 10.41
CA ALA A 121 -18.46 13.04 11.75
C ALA A 121 -17.42 13.44 12.81
N SER A 122 -16.16 13.70 12.43
CA SER A 122 -15.09 14.15 13.34
C SER A 122 -15.47 15.41 14.12
N ALA A 123 -16.22 16.32 13.49
CA ALA A 123 -16.68 17.56 14.11
C ALA A 123 -17.71 17.32 15.23
N THR A 124 -18.45 16.21 15.18
CA THR A 124 -19.54 15.91 16.13
C THR A 124 -19.17 14.82 17.14
N PHE A 125 -18.42 13.80 16.72
CA PHE A 125 -18.21 12.58 17.49
C PHE A 125 -16.77 12.36 17.95
N GLY A 126 -15.82 13.23 17.59
CA GLY A 126 -14.45 13.27 18.11
C GLY A 126 -13.76 11.91 18.17
N TYR A 127 -13.84 11.24 19.33
CA TYR A 127 -13.18 9.96 19.62
C TYR A 127 -14.08 8.71 19.49
N GLN A 128 -15.39 8.84 19.24
CA GLN A 128 -16.30 7.69 19.14
C GLN A 128 -16.30 7.02 17.76
N LEU A 129 -15.30 7.33 16.91
CA LEU A 129 -15.20 6.80 15.55
C LEU A 129 -14.41 5.48 15.48
N ASP A 130 -13.83 5.01 16.58
CA ASP A 130 -13.10 3.73 16.64
C ASP A 130 -13.91 2.54 16.09
N PRO A 131 -15.22 2.37 16.41
CA PRO A 131 -16.02 1.29 15.85
C PRO A 131 -16.20 1.42 14.33
N ALA A 132 -16.34 2.66 13.82
CA ALA A 132 -16.49 2.92 12.39
C ALA A 132 -15.18 2.63 11.64
N ILE A 133 -14.02 2.95 12.24
CA ILE A 133 -12.70 2.62 11.69
C ILE A 133 -12.50 1.11 11.66
N ALA A 134 -12.91 0.40 12.73
CA ALA A 134 -12.85 -1.05 12.77
C ALA A 134 -13.70 -1.70 11.67
N GLU A 135 -14.96 -1.26 11.49
CA GLU A 135 -15.81 -1.77 10.41
C GLU A 135 -15.21 -1.44 9.02
N PHE A 136 -14.70 -0.22 8.84
CA PHE A 136 -14.05 0.19 7.59
C PHE A 136 -12.87 -0.73 7.24
N ARG A 137 -11.97 -0.97 8.19
CA ARG A 137 -10.85 -1.91 8.03
C ARG A 137 -11.35 -3.32 7.70
N ASP A 138 -12.33 -3.82 8.45
CA ASP A 138 -12.80 -5.19 8.29
C ASP A 138 -13.46 -5.41 6.91
N ARG A 139 -14.16 -4.40 6.39
CA ARG A 139 -14.70 -4.40 5.02
C ARG A 139 -13.60 -4.37 3.96
N LEU A 140 -12.51 -3.63 4.17
CA LEU A 140 -11.35 -3.65 3.28
C LEU A 140 -10.64 -5.00 3.29
N ILE A 141 -10.52 -5.65 4.45
CA ILE A 141 -9.97 -7.00 4.59
C ILE A 141 -10.87 -8.03 3.90
N GLU A 142 -12.19 -7.97 4.08
CA GLU A 142 -13.11 -8.86 3.36
C GLU A 142 -13.05 -8.62 1.85
N TRP A 143 -12.84 -7.38 1.40
CA TRP A 143 -12.59 -7.08 -0.02
C TRP A 143 -11.28 -7.68 -0.53
N GLN A 144 -10.20 -7.59 0.25
CA GLN A 144 -8.93 -8.23 -0.08
C GLN A 144 -9.07 -9.75 -0.25
N ASN A 145 -9.85 -10.38 0.64
CA ASN A 145 -10.07 -11.83 0.66
C ASN A 145 -11.08 -12.30 -0.40
N LYS A 146 -12.17 -11.54 -0.61
CA LYS A 146 -13.29 -11.89 -1.50
C LYS A 146 -13.72 -10.69 -2.36
N PRO A 147 -12.87 -10.25 -3.33
CA PRO A 147 -13.10 -9.02 -4.06
C PRO A 147 -14.38 -9.02 -4.90
N GLY A 148 -14.77 -10.18 -5.43
CA GLY A 148 -16.01 -10.32 -6.21
C GLY A 148 -17.27 -10.08 -5.39
N ARG A 149 -17.31 -10.55 -4.13
CA ARG A 149 -18.46 -10.37 -3.23
C ARG A 149 -18.47 -8.94 -2.68
N ALA A 150 -17.35 -8.49 -2.14
CA ALA A 150 -17.24 -7.17 -1.55
C ALA A 150 -17.50 -6.05 -2.57
N ARG A 151 -17.06 -6.21 -3.83
CA ARG A 151 -17.43 -5.27 -4.90
C ARG A 151 -18.93 -5.04 -5.00
N ARG A 152 -19.75 -6.10 -4.91
CA ARG A 152 -21.22 -5.97 -5.00
C ARG A 152 -21.77 -5.21 -3.81
N ILE A 153 -21.25 -5.47 -2.61
CA ILE A 153 -21.62 -4.76 -1.39
C ILE A 153 -21.26 -3.27 -1.51
N PHE A 154 -20.05 -2.95 -1.95
CA PHE A 154 -19.62 -1.57 -2.16
C PHE A 154 -20.45 -0.86 -3.24
N GLN A 155 -20.80 -1.56 -4.32
CA GLN A 155 -21.71 -0.99 -5.33
C GLN A 155 -23.09 -0.70 -4.75
N SER A 156 -23.68 -1.63 -3.98
CA SER A 156 -24.97 -1.39 -3.35
C SER A 156 -24.94 -0.25 -2.32
N ASP A 157 -23.84 -0.11 -1.58
CA ASP A 157 -23.66 1.01 -0.64
C ASP A 157 -23.56 2.34 -1.39
N LEU A 158 -22.73 2.40 -2.45
CA LEU A 158 -22.61 3.58 -3.30
C LEU A 158 -23.94 3.98 -3.96
N GLU A 159 -24.72 2.99 -4.42
CA GLU A 159 -26.05 3.24 -4.96
C GLU A 159 -27.00 3.76 -3.89
N ARG A 160 -27.00 3.18 -2.69
CA ARG A 160 -27.79 3.66 -1.55
C ARG A 160 -27.47 5.12 -1.21
N TRP A 161 -26.19 5.45 -1.08
CA TRP A 161 -25.76 6.83 -0.77
C TRP A 161 -26.09 7.82 -1.89
N ARG A 162 -26.05 7.39 -3.16
CA ARG A 162 -26.47 8.23 -4.28
C ARG A 162 -27.95 8.59 -4.18
N PHE A 163 -28.80 7.66 -3.74
CA PHE A 163 -30.23 7.94 -3.54
C PHE A 163 -30.49 8.81 -2.32
N GLU A 164 -29.74 8.63 -1.23
CA GLU A 164 -29.80 9.50 -0.04
C GLU A 164 -29.33 10.94 -0.32
N SER A 165 -28.28 11.08 -1.14
CA SER A 165 -27.76 12.39 -1.54
C SER A 165 -28.62 13.12 -2.57
N ALA A 166 -29.59 12.42 -3.20
CA ALA A 166 -30.50 13.01 -4.19
C ALA A 166 -31.64 13.84 -3.55
N ASP A 167 -31.68 13.94 -2.21
CA ASP A 167 -32.58 14.85 -1.54
C ASP A 167 -32.31 16.32 -1.96
N PRO A 168 -33.36 17.12 -2.19
CA PRO A 168 -33.25 18.45 -2.78
C PRO A 168 -32.39 19.40 -1.92
N SER A 169 -32.37 19.23 -0.60
CA SER A 169 -31.54 20.01 0.32
C SER A 169 -30.03 19.86 0.05
N THR A 170 -29.55 18.64 -0.20
CA THR A 170 -28.13 18.36 -0.52
C THR A 170 -27.75 18.95 -1.88
N SER A 171 -28.66 18.88 -2.85
CA SER A 171 -28.44 19.51 -4.17
C SER A 171 -28.36 21.04 -4.11
N LEU A 172 -29.01 21.68 -3.13
CA LEU A 172 -28.93 23.13 -2.93
C LEU A 172 -27.59 23.54 -2.31
N VAL A 173 -27.07 22.76 -1.35
CA VAL A 173 -25.74 23.00 -0.77
C VAL A 173 -24.66 22.85 -1.84
N ALA A 174 -24.73 21.82 -2.68
CA ALA A 174 -23.80 21.63 -3.79
C ALA A 174 -23.84 22.78 -4.82
N GLN A 175 -25.02 23.36 -5.09
CA GLN A 175 -25.16 24.55 -5.94
C GLN A 175 -24.55 25.79 -5.30
N GLN A 176 -24.69 25.95 -3.98
CA GLN A 176 -24.09 27.06 -3.25
C GLN A 176 -22.56 26.97 -3.26
N ASP A 177 -21.99 25.79 -3.04
CA ASP A 177 -20.54 25.58 -3.12
C ASP A 177 -20.00 25.83 -4.53
N ALA A 178 -20.73 25.40 -5.57
CA ALA A 178 -20.35 25.68 -6.96
C ALA A 178 -20.37 27.18 -7.27
N TRP A 179 -21.34 27.92 -6.73
CA TRP A 179 -21.40 29.37 -6.86
C TRP A 179 -20.23 30.06 -6.14
N VAL A 180 -19.89 29.63 -4.91
CA VAL A 180 -18.74 30.16 -4.17
C VAL A 180 -17.43 29.88 -4.91
N ALA A 181 -17.28 28.67 -5.48
CA ALA A 181 -16.11 28.30 -6.27
C ALA A 181 -15.99 29.13 -7.55
N GLN A 182 -17.09 29.42 -8.24
CA GLN A 182 -17.11 30.32 -9.40
C GLN A 182 -16.69 31.74 -9.02
N GLN A 183 -17.22 32.28 -7.92
CA GLN A 183 -16.84 33.60 -7.42
C GLN A 183 -15.34 33.67 -7.06
N HIS A 184 -14.81 32.64 -6.39
CA HIS A 184 -13.37 32.53 -6.14
C HIS A 184 -12.59 32.47 -7.47
N HIS A 185 -13.04 31.67 -8.44
CA HIS A 185 -12.36 31.58 -9.73
C HIS A 185 -12.36 32.93 -10.47
N GLU A 186 -13.46 33.69 -10.45
CA GLU A 186 -13.56 35.02 -11.07
C GLU A 186 -12.68 36.07 -10.37
N GLN A 187 -12.58 36.02 -9.03
CA GLN A 187 -11.76 36.96 -8.25
C GLN A 187 -10.25 36.74 -8.45
N TYR A 188 -9.82 35.50 -8.71
CA TYR A 188 -8.41 35.16 -8.94
C TYR A 188 -8.06 34.93 -10.42
N ALA A 189 -9.04 34.89 -11.32
CA ALA A 189 -8.85 34.94 -12.77
C ALA A 189 -8.63 36.40 -13.21
N THR A 190 -7.59 37.04 -12.71
CA THR A 190 -7.05 38.22 -13.39
C THR A 190 -6.28 37.72 -14.62
N PRO A 191 -6.70 38.07 -15.86
CA PRO A 191 -5.86 37.81 -17.02
C PRO A 191 -4.55 38.56 -16.81
N ALA A 192 -3.42 37.88 -16.96
CA ALA A 192 -2.14 38.53 -17.13
C ALA A 192 -2.25 39.44 -18.36
N ALA A 193 -2.54 40.72 -18.13
CA ALA A 193 -2.52 41.74 -19.15
C ALA A 193 -1.11 41.78 -19.71
N ALA A 194 -1.02 41.52 -21.01
CA ALA A 194 0.21 41.65 -21.79
C ALA A 194 0.83 43.05 -21.56
N PRO A 195 2.14 43.16 -21.32
CA PRO A 195 2.78 44.47 -21.30
C PRO A 195 2.94 44.94 -22.75
N GLU A 196 2.03 45.81 -23.17
CA GLU A 196 2.22 46.66 -24.35
C GLU A 196 3.29 47.69 -24.03
N ALA A 197 4.50 47.45 -24.55
CA ALA A 197 5.65 48.33 -24.38
C ALA A 197 5.62 49.45 -25.42
N ALA A 198 5.29 50.67 -24.99
CA ALA A 198 5.57 51.92 -25.70
C ALA A 198 6.64 52.73 -24.94
N ALA A 199 7.86 52.69 -25.48
CA ALA A 199 8.92 53.71 -25.56
C ALA A 199 9.45 54.48 -24.31
N PRO A 200 10.72 54.96 -24.35
CA PRO A 200 11.55 55.21 -23.16
C PRO A 200 11.81 56.71 -22.87
N ALA A 201 12.09 57.07 -21.61
CA ALA A 201 12.86 58.27 -21.24
C ALA A 201 13.41 58.22 -19.79
N ALA A 202 14.74 58.24 -19.71
CA ALA A 202 15.69 58.70 -18.68
C ALA A 202 15.26 59.05 -17.23
N GLU A 203 15.83 58.29 -16.29
CA GLU A 203 16.85 58.70 -15.29
C GLU A 203 16.52 59.75 -14.20
N ALA A 204 16.38 59.26 -12.95
CA ALA A 204 16.93 59.90 -11.75
C ALA A 204 17.14 58.83 -10.65
N ALA A 205 18.40 58.63 -10.26
CA ALA A 205 18.85 57.73 -9.20
C ALA A 205 18.64 58.32 -7.79
N VAL A 206 18.29 57.50 -6.77
CA VAL A 206 18.98 57.28 -5.46
C VAL A 206 18.34 56.05 -4.73
N PRO A 207 18.92 55.50 -3.63
CA PRO A 207 19.78 54.32 -3.55
C PRO A 207 19.09 53.02 -3.07
N ALA A 208 19.71 51.88 -3.35
CA ALA A 208 19.27 50.54 -2.95
C ALA A 208 19.62 50.20 -1.48
N PRO A 209 18.74 49.53 -0.72
CA PRO A 209 19.16 48.80 0.48
C PRO A 209 19.93 47.54 0.06
N GLN A 210 21.12 47.40 0.67
CA GLN A 210 22.01 46.27 0.48
C GLN A 210 21.40 45.00 1.09
N TYR A 211 20.92 44.09 0.25
CA TYR A 211 20.74 42.69 0.64
C TYR A 211 22.01 41.93 0.26
N ALA A 212 22.67 41.39 1.27
CA ALA A 212 23.89 40.62 1.14
C ALA A 212 23.72 39.47 0.14
N ARG A 213 24.57 39.45 -0.90
CA ARG A 213 24.86 38.24 -1.67
C ARG A 213 25.51 37.23 -0.74
N GLN A 214 24.78 36.20 -0.31
CA GLN A 214 25.42 34.92 0.00
C GLN A 214 25.66 34.19 -1.32
N THR A 215 26.81 34.51 -1.94
CA THR A 215 27.47 33.62 -2.90
C THR A 215 28.11 32.47 -2.12
N GLY A 216 27.36 31.39 -1.96
CA GLY A 216 27.91 30.07 -1.63
C GLY A 216 27.82 29.19 -2.87
N ALA A 217 28.88 29.16 -3.68
CA ALA A 217 29.03 28.11 -4.69
C ALA A 217 29.16 26.75 -3.99
N PRO A 218 28.65 25.66 -4.58
CA PRO A 218 28.70 24.34 -3.98
C PRO A 218 30.15 23.82 -3.98
N ALA A 219 30.72 23.65 -2.78
CA ALA A 219 31.84 22.76 -2.60
C ALA A 219 31.30 21.32 -2.69
N ALA A 220 31.68 20.60 -3.73
CA ALA A 220 31.51 19.17 -3.79
C ALA A 220 32.38 18.50 -2.71
N PRO A 221 31.83 17.53 -1.96
CA PRO A 221 32.61 16.37 -1.59
C PRO A 221 31.98 15.10 -2.18
N ALA A 222 32.86 14.36 -2.87
CA ALA A 222 33.01 12.92 -2.89
C ALA A 222 31.75 12.05 -2.71
N ALA A 223 31.56 11.18 -3.71
CA ALA A 223 30.76 9.98 -3.65
C ALA A 223 30.94 9.23 -2.32
N ALA A 224 29.86 9.12 -1.57
CA ALA A 224 29.69 8.15 -0.49
C ALA A 224 28.64 7.14 -0.96
N GLU A 225 29.10 5.92 -1.19
CA GLU A 225 28.29 4.73 -1.39
C GLU A 225 27.31 4.55 -0.20
N PRO A 226 26.10 4.03 -0.41
CA PRO A 226 25.25 3.64 0.71
C PRO A 226 25.88 2.42 1.40
N SER A 227 26.70 2.66 2.43
CA SER A 227 27.13 1.64 3.37
C SER A 227 25.90 1.19 4.16
N PHE A 228 25.42 0.00 3.86
CA PHE A 228 24.47 -0.73 4.69
C PHE A 228 25.07 -0.83 6.10
N ALA A 229 24.43 -0.20 7.07
CA ALA A 229 24.76 -0.43 8.47
C ALA A 229 24.41 -1.89 8.80
N ALA A 230 25.43 -2.73 8.79
CA ALA A 230 25.37 -4.04 9.40
C ALA A 230 24.97 -3.86 10.86
N VAL A 231 23.86 -4.49 11.25
CA VAL A 231 23.54 -4.75 12.64
C VAL A 231 24.69 -5.59 13.19
N ASN A 232 25.53 -4.97 14.02
CA ASN A 232 26.54 -5.70 14.79
C ASN A 232 25.80 -6.58 15.79
N TYR A 233 25.74 -7.87 15.50
CA TYR A 233 25.52 -8.88 16.52
C TYR A 233 26.80 -8.98 17.35
N PRO A 234 26.76 -8.79 18.68
CA PRO A 234 27.90 -9.18 19.51
C PRO A 234 28.10 -10.69 19.37
N THR A 235 29.25 -11.07 18.80
CA THR A 235 29.76 -12.44 18.85
C THR A 235 30.39 -12.64 20.22
N GLU A 236 29.64 -13.18 21.17
CA GLU A 236 30.22 -13.82 22.34
C GLU A 236 30.41 -15.31 22.04
N ALA A 237 31.68 -15.72 22.17
CA ALA A 237 32.11 -17.09 22.01
C ALA A 237 31.60 -17.97 23.16
N ALA A 238 31.09 -19.12 22.77
CA ALA A 238 30.84 -20.35 23.53
C ALA A 238 31.37 -20.43 24.97
N THR A 239 30.43 -20.51 25.91
CA THR A 239 30.53 -21.40 27.07
C THR A 239 29.25 -22.23 27.14
N ASN A 240 29.44 -23.55 27.04
CA ASN A 240 28.39 -24.55 27.25
C ASN A 240 27.87 -24.45 28.69
N ASP A 241 26.57 -24.24 28.89
CA ASP A 241 25.82 -25.00 29.90
C ASP A 241 24.29 -24.88 29.76
N ALA A 242 23.65 -26.05 29.92
CA ALA A 242 22.31 -26.34 30.43
C ALA A 242 21.02 -25.53 30.05
N ALA A 243 20.12 -26.26 29.39
CA ALA A 243 18.69 -26.48 29.71
C ALA A 243 17.60 -25.42 29.36
N PRO A 244 16.45 -25.86 28.77
CA PRO A 244 15.37 -24.97 28.32
C PRO A 244 14.28 -24.77 29.39
N LEU A 245 13.73 -23.56 29.49
CA LEU A 245 12.51 -23.25 30.26
C LEU A 245 11.72 -22.12 29.54
N PRO A 246 10.43 -21.89 29.84
CA PRO A 246 9.31 -22.77 29.57
C PRO A 246 8.13 -22.05 28.88
N VAL A 247 7.28 -22.82 28.21
CA VAL A 247 5.98 -22.39 27.66
C VAL A 247 4.99 -22.26 28.82
N SER A 248 4.54 -21.06 29.14
CA SER A 248 3.49 -20.84 30.15
C SER A 248 2.12 -21.17 29.58
N ALA A 249 1.70 -22.42 29.80
CA ALA A 249 0.31 -22.82 29.80
C ALA A 249 -0.36 -22.32 31.10
N PHE A 250 -1.45 -21.57 30.98
CA PHE A 250 -2.28 -21.21 32.11
C PHE A 250 -3.35 -22.30 32.29
N ALA A 251 -3.15 -23.17 33.28
CA ALA A 251 -4.19 -24.05 33.78
C ALA A 251 -4.03 -24.28 35.30
N ALA A 252 -5.10 -23.88 36.01
CA ALA A 252 -5.70 -24.49 37.20
C ALA A 252 -4.94 -24.54 38.54
N ALA A 253 -5.55 -23.91 39.54
CA ALA A 253 -5.84 -24.49 40.86
C ALA A 253 -7.37 -24.36 41.02
N GLY A 254 -8.18 -25.40 41.26
CA GLY A 254 -8.04 -26.56 42.15
C GLY A 254 -9.02 -26.32 43.32
N ASP A 255 -10.31 -26.62 43.13
CA ASP A 255 -11.02 -27.86 43.53
C ASP A 255 -11.46 -27.80 45.01
N GLU A 256 -12.78 -27.89 45.27
CA GLU A 256 -13.38 -28.97 46.06
C GLU A 256 -14.85 -28.68 46.46
N ASN A 257 -15.70 -29.64 46.06
CA ASN A 257 -16.88 -30.14 46.76
C ASN A 257 -18.18 -29.32 46.76
N ASP A 258 -19.18 -29.72 45.95
CA ASP A 258 -20.43 -30.26 46.53
C ASP A 258 -21.33 -30.98 45.49
N THR A 259 -21.51 -32.27 45.73
CA THR A 259 -22.72 -33.10 45.59
C THR A 259 -23.94 -32.54 44.82
N THR A 260 -24.32 -33.22 43.71
CA THR A 260 -25.66 -33.23 43.06
C THR A 260 -26.82 -33.38 44.06
N PRO A 261 -28.10 -32.96 43.80
CA PRO A 261 -28.75 -33.00 42.48
C PRO A 261 -29.66 -31.80 42.11
N ASN A 262 -29.88 -31.73 40.81
CA ASN A 262 -30.83 -30.94 40.04
C ASN A 262 -32.27 -30.86 40.63
N PRO A 263 -32.86 -29.67 40.84
CA PRO A 263 -34.30 -29.49 40.86
C PRO A 263 -34.80 -28.84 39.56
N ARG A 264 -35.46 -29.69 38.77
CA ARG A 264 -36.42 -29.36 37.72
C ARG A 264 -37.72 -28.87 38.35
N PHE A 265 -38.01 -27.56 38.34
CA PHE A 265 -39.37 -26.98 38.46
C PHE A 265 -39.33 -25.56 37.87
N GLY A 266 -40.30 -25.06 37.10
CA GLY A 266 -41.62 -25.59 36.80
C GLY A 266 -42.25 -24.83 35.64
N GLN A 267 -43.20 -25.52 35.01
CA GLN A 267 -44.22 -24.99 34.11
C GLN A 267 -45.32 -24.26 34.91
N PRO A 268 -46.26 -23.56 34.25
CA PRO A 268 -47.03 -22.47 34.84
C PRO A 268 -48.19 -22.93 35.74
N VAL A 269 -48.64 -21.96 36.52
CA VAL A 269 -49.84 -21.94 37.38
C VAL A 269 -51.10 -22.49 36.69
N GLY A 270 -51.68 -23.48 37.36
CA GLY A 270 -53.05 -24.01 37.24
C GLY A 270 -53.34 -24.82 38.50
#